data_AF-A0AA38GKN9-F1
#
_entry.id   AF-A0AA38GKN9-F1
#
_cell.length_a   1.000
_cell.length_b   1.000
_cell.length_c   1.000
_cell.angle_alpha   90.00
_cell.angle_beta   90.00
_cell.angle_gamma   90.00
#
_symmetry.space_group_name_H-M   'P 1'
#
loop_
_entity.id
_entity.type
_entity.pdbx_description
1 polymer ?
#
loop_
_entity_poly.entity_id
_entity_poly.type
_entity_poly.pdbx_seq_one_letter_code
_entity_poly.pdbx_strand_id
1 'polypeptide(L)' 'SMNKNLLRIIIRTLDENQRTWHTKLKSALWVDRITRKRSTGNSPDKLVYGKEAVFPISLELPTLELMKQLELSEFKPMDA' A
#
# COMPACT_ATOMS: atom_id res chain seq x y z
N SER A 1 -4.32 -10.11 16.09
CA SER A 1 -5.50 -9.38 15.57
C SER A 1 -5.04 -8.35 14.55
N MET A 2 -5.71 -8.26 13.41
CA MET A 2 -5.41 -7.34 12.30
C MET A 2 -5.22 -5.89 12.79
N ASN A 3 -6.10 -5.46 13.71
CA ASN A 3 -6.14 -4.09 14.21
C ASN A 3 -4.86 -3.72 14.99
N LYS A 4 -4.25 -4.68 15.71
CA LYS A 4 -2.99 -4.45 16.43
C LYS A 4 -1.80 -4.25 15.48
N ASN A 5 -1.79 -4.97 14.36
CA ASN A 5 -0.73 -4.81 13.35
C ASN A 5 -0.89 -3.50 12.59
N LEU A 6 -2.13 -3.13 12.23
CA LEU A 6 -2.42 -1.85 11.58
C LEU A 6 -2.00 -0.68 12.47
N LEU A 7 -2.39 -0.69 13.75
CA LEU A 7 -1.99 0.33 14.73
C LEU A 7 -0.47 0.47 14.82
N ARG A 8 0.26 -0.65 14.84
CA ARG A 8 1.73 -0.63 14.89
C ARG A 8 2.34 0.04 13.65
N ILE A 9 1.80 -0.26 12.46
CA ILE A 9 2.25 0.37 11.20
C ILE A 9 1.98 1.88 11.23
N ILE A 10 0.80 2.29 11.68
CA ILE A 10 0.43 3.71 11.80
C ILE A 10 1.38 4.44 12.74
N ILE A 11 1.55 3.95 13.97
CA ILE A 11 2.40 4.58 14.99
C ILE A 11 3.84 4.72 14.47
N ARG A 12 4.41 3.65 13.93
CA ARG A 12 5.77 3.66 13.39
C ARG A 12 5.93 4.64 12.23
N THR A 13 4.94 4.69 11.32
CA THR A 13 4.99 5.60 10.16
C THR A 13 4.93 7.07 10.58
N LEU A 14 4.12 7.40 11.59
CA LEU A 14 4.01 8.75 12.15
C LEU A 14 5.32 9.19 12.81
N ASP A 15 5.94 8.31 13.58
CA ASP A 15 7.19 8.58 14.29
C ASP A 15 8.38 8.80 13.34
N GLU A 16 8.52 7.92 12.33
CA GLU A 16 9.63 7.95 11.38
C GLU A 16 9.54 9.08 10.33
N ASN A 17 8.33 9.62 10.06
CA ASN A 17 8.10 10.51 8.91
C ASN A 17 7.35 11.81 9.26
N GLN A 18 7.70 12.50 10.36
CA GLN A 18 6.95 13.65 10.90
C GLN A 18 6.52 14.75 9.90
N ARG A 19 7.25 14.98 8.80
CA ARG A 19 6.88 15.97 7.75
C ARG A 19 6.07 15.39 6.60
N THR A 20 6.22 14.10 6.31
CA THR A 20 5.62 13.40 5.17
C THR A 20 4.67 12.26 5.58
N TRP A 21 4.32 12.22 6.87
CA TRP A 21 3.58 11.14 7.50
C TRP A 21 2.26 10.86 6.80
N HIS A 22 1.55 11.89 6.34
CA HIS A 22 0.27 11.78 5.66
C HIS A 22 0.39 10.97 4.36
N THR A 23 1.46 11.20 3.58
CA THR A 23 1.70 10.50 2.31
C THR A 23 2.17 9.07 2.56
N LYS A 24 3.06 8.87 3.53
CA LYS A 24 3.56 7.54 3.91
C LYS A 24 2.47 6.68 4.54
N LEU A 25 1.62 7.26 5.39
CA LEU A 25 0.48 6.60 6.01
C LEU A 25 -0.55 6.16 4.96
N LYS A 26 -0.89 7.05 4.01
CA LYS A 26 -1.76 6.70 2.88
C LYS A 26 -1.22 5.49 2.10
N SER A 27 0.08 5.49 1.84
CA SER A 27 0.75 4.39 1.14
C SER A 27 0.73 3.09 1.95
N ALA A 28 1.01 3.14 3.25
CA ALA A 28 1.03 1.98 4.13
C ALA A 28 -0.37 1.35 4.29
N LEU A 29 -1.41 2.17 4.44
CA LEU A 29 -2.80 1.71 4.50
C LEU A 29 -3.25 1.10 3.18
N TRP A 30 -2.81 1.68 2.05
CA TRP A 30 -3.07 1.11 0.73
C TRP A 30 -2.46 -0.28 0.58
N VAL A 31 -1.18 -0.44 0.93
CA VAL A 31 -0.50 -1.74 0.91
C VAL A 31 -1.21 -2.75 1.81
N ASP A 32 -1.62 -2.37 3.03
CA ASP A 32 -2.32 -3.28 3.95
C ASP A 32 -3.64 -3.82 3.37
N ARG A 33 -4.37 -2.94 2.65
CA ARG A 33 -5.66 -3.22 2.03
C ARG A 33 -5.57 -4.16 0.83
N ILE A 34 -4.51 -4.04 0.03
CA ILE A 34 -4.32 -4.87 -1.17
C ILE A 34 -3.47 -6.12 -0.92
N THR A 35 -2.74 -6.18 0.19
CA THR A 35 -1.90 -7.34 0.53
C THR A 35 -2.75 -8.51 1.00
N ARG A 36 -2.55 -9.68 0.39
CA ARG A 36 -3.18 -10.94 0.82
C ARG A 36 -2.83 -11.26 2.26
N LYS A 37 -3.84 -11.50 3.09
CA LYS A 37 -3.63 -11.89 4.48
C LYS A 37 -3.44 -13.39 4.56
N ARG A 38 -2.42 -13.82 5.30
CA ARG A 38 -2.13 -15.25 5.52
C ARG A 38 -3.33 -16.03 6.09
N SER A 39 -4.12 -15.38 6.94
CA SER A 39 -5.28 -16.01 7.60
C SER A 39 -6.47 -16.29 6.66
N THR A 40 -6.68 -15.45 5.65
CA THR A 40 -7.83 -15.55 4.74
C THR A 40 -7.44 -15.95 3.31
N GLY A 41 -6.14 -15.97 3.01
CA GLY A 41 -5.61 -16.18 1.66
C GLY A 41 -5.93 -15.05 0.67
N ASN A 42 -6.69 -14.03 1.09
CA ASN A 42 -7.21 -12.97 0.24
C ASN A 42 -6.88 -11.60 0.82
N SER A 43 -6.84 -10.58 -0.05
CA SER A 43 -6.67 -9.19 0.36
C SER A 43 -7.97 -8.68 1.02
N PRO A 44 -7.89 -7.77 2.01
CA PRO A 44 -9.08 -7.15 2.58
C PRO A 44 -10.00 -6.52 1.53
N ASP A 45 -9.44 -5.85 0.51
CA ASP A 45 -10.24 -5.21 -0.54
C ASP A 45 -11.03 -6.23 -1.38
N LYS A 46 -10.41 -7.36 -1.72
CA LYS A 46 -11.07 -8.44 -2.44
C LYS A 46 -12.22 -9.06 -1.65
N LEU A 47 -12.10 -9.13 -0.33
CA LEU A 47 -13.20 -9.62 0.52
C LEU A 47 -14.39 -8.65 0.56
N VAL A 48 -14.14 -7.34 0.46
CA VAL A 48 -15.19 -6.31 0.50
C VAL A 48 -15.87 -6.16 -0.86
N TYR A 49 -15.09 -6.13 -1.94
CA TYR A 49 -15.58 -5.79 -3.28
C TYR A 49 -15.65 -6.98 -4.25
N GLY A 50 -15.21 -8.17 -3.83
CA GLY A 50 -15.25 -9.39 -4.64
C GLY A 50 -14.19 -9.50 -5.73
N LYS A 51 -13.34 -8.48 -5.92
CA LYS A 51 -12.28 -8.43 -6.94
C LYS A 51 -10.98 -7.86 -6.39
N GLU A 52 -9.84 -8.22 -6.99
CA GLU A 52 -8.55 -7.64 -6.59
C GLU A 52 -8.54 -6.12 -6.83
N ALA A 53 -7.91 -5.38 -5.92
CA ALA A 53 -7.82 -3.93 -6.00
C ALA A 53 -6.95 -3.51 -7.20
N VAL A 54 -7.44 -2.55 -7.96
CA VAL A 54 -6.67 -1.91 -9.05
C VAL A 54 -5.90 -0.73 -8.46
N PHE A 55 -4.64 -0.57 -8.86
CA PHE A 55 -3.78 0.49 -8.36
C PHE A 55 -4.30 1.87 -8.81
N PRO A 56 -4.57 2.82 -7.91
CA PRO A 56 -5.11 4.12 -8.30
C PRO A 56 -4.02 4.98 -8.93
N ILE A 57 -4.35 5.65 -10.04
CA ILE A 57 -3.43 6.48 -10.83
C ILE A 57 -2.70 7.57 -10.00
N SER A 58 -3.33 8.03 -8.91
CA SER A 58 -2.74 9.01 -7.98
C SER A 58 -1.51 8.48 -7.21
N LEU A 59 -1.38 7.16 -7.07
CA LEU A 59 -0.21 6.52 -6.47
C LEU A 59 0.81 6.10 -7.54
N GLU A 60 0.39 6.00 -8.80
CA GLU A 60 1.22 5.54 -9.92
C GLU A 60 2.39 6.47 -10.20
N LEU A 61 2.13 7.79 -10.29
CA LEU A 61 3.18 8.78 -10.53
C LEU A 61 4.24 8.81 -9.41
N PRO A 62 3.88 8.89 -8.10
CA PRO A 62 4.86 8.78 -7.03
C PRO A 62 5.63 7.47 -7.01
N THR A 63 4.98 6.34 -7.33
CA THR A 63 5.61 5.01 -7.36
C THR A 63 6.60 4.90 -8.52
N LEU A 64 6.26 5.38 -9.71
CA LEU A 64 7.15 5.43 -10.87
C LEU A 64 8.40 6.25 -10.60
N GLU A 65 8.25 7.41 -9.94
CA GLU A 65 9.40 8.25 -9.59
C GLU A 65 10.31 7.55 -8.57
N LEU A 66 9.73 6.93 -7.55
CA LEU A 66 10.49 6.15 -6.57
C LEU A 66 11.20 4.94 -7.20
N MET A 67 10.61 4.32 -8.22
CA MET A 67 11.23 3.20 -8.96
C MET A 67 12.41 3.65 -9.81
N LYS A 68 12.30 4.80 -10.48
CA LYS A 68 13.43 5.42 -11.20
C LYS A 68 14.59 5.68 -10.25
N GLN A 69 14.31 6.22 -9.06
CA GLN A 69 15.34 6.49 -8.05
C GLN A 69 16.02 5.22 -7.50
N LEU A 70 15.32 4.09 -7.52
CA LEU A 70 15.81 2.80 -7.04
C LEU A 70 16.36 1.90 -8.17
N GLU A 71 16.40 2.40 -9.41
CA GLU A 71 16.74 1.63 -10.63
C GLU A 71 16.01 0.29 -10.74
N LEU A 72 14.76 0.23 -10.26
CA LEU A 72 13.92 -0.96 -10.36
C LEU A 72 13.21 -0.95 -11.72
N SER A 73 13.68 -1.80 -12.64
CA SER A 73 13.29 -1.78 -14.06
C SER A 73 11.95 -2.45 -14.42
N GLU A 74 11.17 -2.93 -13.46
CA GLU A 74 9.94 -3.69 -13.75
C GLU A 74 8.77 -3.23 -12.88
N PHE A 75 8.15 -2.11 -13.25
CA PHE A 75 6.75 -1.87 -12.91
C PHE A 75 5.96 -1.74 -14.19
N LYS A 76 5.29 -2.82 -14.56
CA LYS A 76 4.27 -2.79 -15.58
C LYS A 76 2.97 -2.34 -14.89
N PRO A 77 2.40 -1.18 -15.24
CA PRO A 77 1.09 -0.82 -14.72
C PRO A 77 0.12 -1.95 -15.08
N MET A 78 -0.61 -2.43 -14.08
CA MET A 78 -1.52 -3.56 -14.28
C MET A 78 -2.63 -3.07 -15.20
N ASP A 79 -2.65 -3.62 -16.43
CA ASP A 79 -3.51 -3.16 -17.53
C ASP A 79 -4.94 -2.90 -17.03
N ALA A 80 -5.44 -1.69 -17.29
CA ALA A 80 -6.74 -1.17 -16.83
C ALA A 80 -7.94 -1.90 -17.44
#